data_AF-A0A9D5W004-F1
#
_entry.id   AF-A0A9D5W004-F1
#
_cell.length_a   1.000
_cell.length_b   1.000
_cell.length_c   1.000
_cell.angle_alpha   90.00
_cell.angle_beta   90.00
_cell.angle_gamma   90.00
#
_symmetry.space_group_name_H-M   'P 1'
#
loop_
_entity.id
_entity.type
_entity.pdbx_description
1 polymer ?
#
loop_
_entity_poly.entity_id
_entity_poly.type
_entity_poly.pdbx_seq_one_letter_code
_entity_poly.pdbx_strand_id
1 'polypeptide(L)'
;MKIGIISDTHIGDKNSTIIKGTTSGNYQTSDKFDALTSRIFDNNSNKPLDYLILNGDILDFAINSFHGACIQARPFFQKIKERKLADHIIYIPGNHDKDIWDALEWNVNVTMKMENNLDPTEFIRKQTGVLDLNIPFPDLDTEKGFSLDKINNPSEDSFIYGLFKDHKKEDQIQISIVYPNLYIKAGNENILITHGHLLEQAWTIASELFQGIGGIPPKVGLEEIEAYNTPITSMICTALGQSGNLTTLLAKLESQIYMDDYTLLETVVSQV
;
A
#
# COMPACT_ATOMS: atom_id res chain seq x y z
N MET A 1 24.29 3.72 0.18
CA MET A 1 22.82 3.73 0.26
C MET A 1 22.36 2.87 1.42
N LYS A 2 21.31 3.31 2.13
CA LYS A 2 20.75 2.75 3.35
C LYS A 2 19.24 2.71 3.21
N ILE A 3 18.69 1.51 3.31
CA ILE A 3 17.30 1.23 2.98
C ILE A 3 16.65 0.56 4.19
N GLY A 4 15.49 1.04 4.58
CA GLY A 4 14.59 0.36 5.50
C GLY A 4 13.37 -0.15 4.75
N ILE A 5 12.89 -1.34 5.11
CA ILE A 5 11.66 -1.92 4.54
C ILE A 5 10.75 -2.31 5.70
N ILE A 6 9.51 -1.86 5.66
CA ILE A 6 8.45 -2.30 6.58
C ILE A 6 7.21 -2.68 5.78
N SER A 7 6.35 -3.50 6.36
CA SER A 7 5.15 -4.06 5.74
C SER A 7 4.13 -4.40 6.85
N ASP A 8 2.87 -4.62 6.48
CA ASP A 8 1.82 -5.13 7.38
C ASP A 8 1.66 -4.32 8.67
N THR A 9 1.69 -2.99 8.56
CA THR A 9 1.42 -2.14 9.72
C THR A 9 -0.08 -1.99 9.99
N HIS A 10 -0.92 -2.25 8.98
CA HIS A 10 -2.38 -2.27 9.03
C HIS A 10 -2.96 -1.07 9.79
N ILE A 11 -2.44 0.13 9.55
CA ILE A 11 -2.87 1.34 10.26
C ILE A 11 -4.29 1.68 9.81
N GLY A 12 -5.23 1.58 10.76
CA GLY A 12 -6.65 1.59 10.47
C GLY A 12 -7.36 0.42 11.17
N ASP A 13 -6.67 -0.70 11.36
CA ASP A 13 -7.11 -1.80 12.21
C ASP A 13 -6.84 -1.45 13.70
N LYS A 14 -7.79 -1.81 14.58
CA LYS A 14 -7.64 -1.82 16.04
C LYS A 14 -6.45 -2.65 16.52
N ASN A 15 -6.00 -3.63 15.74
CA ASN A 15 -4.87 -4.49 16.03
C ASN A 15 -3.53 -3.91 15.56
N SER A 16 -3.53 -2.76 14.85
CA SER A 16 -2.30 -2.10 14.45
C SER A 16 -1.40 -1.89 15.67
N THR A 17 -0.14 -2.27 15.53
CA THR A 17 0.80 -2.18 16.64
C THR A 17 1.70 -0.95 16.57
N ILE A 18 1.63 -0.19 15.47
CA ILE A 18 2.40 1.04 15.22
C ILE A 18 1.64 2.28 15.70
N ILE A 19 0.30 2.27 15.61
CA ILE A 19 -0.57 3.34 16.10
C ILE A 19 -1.43 2.82 17.26
N LYS A 20 -1.68 3.67 18.26
CA LYS A 20 -2.60 3.41 19.38
C LYS A 20 -3.65 4.51 19.44
N GLY A 21 -4.91 4.11 19.65
CA GLY A 21 -5.97 5.05 20.04
C GLY A 21 -5.78 5.53 21.49
N THR A 22 -6.16 6.78 21.76
CA THR A 22 -6.19 7.35 23.10
C THR A 22 -7.62 7.34 23.66
N THR A 23 -7.76 7.50 24.98
CA THR A 23 -9.06 7.62 25.65
C THR A 23 -9.89 8.81 25.19
N SER A 24 -9.26 9.82 24.58
CA SER A 24 -9.92 10.99 24.01
C SER A 24 -10.37 10.80 22.56
N GLY A 25 -10.22 9.60 21.99
CA GLY A 25 -10.51 9.33 20.58
C GLY A 25 -9.47 9.89 19.59
N ASN A 26 -8.30 10.30 20.08
CA ASN A 26 -7.17 10.70 19.23
C ASN A 26 -6.28 9.48 18.93
N TYR A 27 -5.34 9.63 18.00
CA TYR A 27 -4.36 8.59 17.66
C TYR A 27 -2.94 9.11 17.86
N GLN A 28 -2.05 8.22 18.28
CA GLN A 28 -0.63 8.51 18.46
C GLN A 28 0.22 7.29 18.09
N THR A 29 1.49 7.53 17.79
CA THR A 29 2.46 6.45 17.59
C THR A 29 2.68 5.66 18.87
N SER A 30 2.93 4.36 18.73
CA SER A 30 3.18 3.45 19.83
C SER A 30 4.67 3.36 20.21
N ASP A 31 4.96 2.69 21.32
CA ASP A 31 6.34 2.36 21.72
C ASP A 31 7.06 1.49 20.67
N LYS A 32 6.32 0.72 19.84
CA LYS A 32 6.92 -0.05 18.74
C LYS A 32 7.40 0.85 17.62
N PHE A 33 6.70 1.95 17.33
CA PHE A 33 7.18 2.96 16.39
C PHE A 33 8.46 3.64 16.91
N ASP A 34 8.51 3.93 18.22
CA ASP A 34 9.70 4.49 18.85
C ASP A 34 10.89 3.52 18.81
N ALA A 35 10.64 2.24 19.05
CA ALA A 35 11.65 1.20 18.92
C ALA A 35 12.15 1.07 17.46
N LEU A 36 11.25 1.07 16.48
CA LEU A 36 11.60 1.08 15.05
C LEU A 36 12.49 2.28 14.72
N THR A 37 12.08 3.47 15.14
CA THR A 37 12.84 4.71 14.91
C THR A 37 14.25 4.62 15.50
N SER A 38 14.35 4.19 16.75
CA SER A 38 15.64 4.06 17.44
C SER A 38 16.56 3.08 16.70
N ARG A 39 16.01 1.92 16.28
CA ARG A 39 16.76 0.92 15.50
C ARG A 39 17.26 1.45 14.16
N ILE A 40 16.47 2.27 13.47
CA ILE A 40 16.89 2.91 12.22
C ILE A 40 18.12 3.79 12.48
N PHE A 41 18.05 4.69 13.47
CA PHE A 41 19.14 5.63 13.74
C PHE A 41 20.40 4.94 14.32
N ASP A 42 20.23 4.01 15.25
CA ASP A 42 21.33 3.27 15.86
C ASP A 42 22.13 2.48 14.80
N ASN A 43 21.42 1.86 13.85
CA ASN A 43 22.05 1.08 12.77
C ASN A 43 22.55 1.94 11.61
N ASN A 44 22.25 3.24 11.61
CA ASN A 44 22.58 4.15 10.51
C ASN A 44 23.41 5.36 10.94
N SER A 45 24.24 5.21 11.98
CA SER A 45 25.13 6.29 12.46
C SER A 45 24.39 7.60 12.75
N ASN A 46 23.18 7.49 13.29
CA ASN A 46 22.29 8.60 13.60
C ASN A 46 21.92 9.48 12.39
N LYS A 47 21.82 8.88 11.20
CA LYS A 47 21.40 9.52 9.95
C LYS A 47 20.06 8.96 9.45
N PRO A 48 19.28 9.75 8.68
CA PRO A 48 18.09 9.25 7.96
C PRO A 48 18.47 8.11 7.00
N LEU A 49 17.49 7.26 6.68
CA LEU A 49 17.61 6.34 5.56
C LEU A 49 17.62 7.12 4.25
N ASP A 50 18.32 6.61 3.23
CA ASP A 50 18.16 7.15 1.88
C ASP A 50 16.76 6.81 1.35
N TYR A 51 16.29 5.59 1.64
CA TYR A 51 14.95 5.10 1.28
C TYR A 51 14.25 4.38 2.43
N LEU A 52 12.98 4.71 2.66
CA LEU A 52 12.05 3.89 3.43
C LEU A 52 11.01 3.29 2.49
N ILE A 53 11.05 1.98 2.32
CA ILE A 53 10.09 1.23 1.53
C ILE A 53 8.94 0.79 2.44
N LEU A 54 7.74 1.21 2.08
CA LEU A 54 6.49 0.83 2.71
C LEU A 54 5.85 -0.24 1.82
N ASN A 55 6.13 -1.52 2.11
CA ASN A 55 5.84 -2.67 1.26
C ASN A 55 4.52 -3.37 1.62
N GLY A 56 3.40 -2.78 1.24
CA GLY A 56 2.09 -3.39 1.35
C GLY A 56 1.47 -3.34 2.74
N ASP A 57 0.15 -3.23 2.75
CA ASP A 57 -0.71 -3.28 3.93
C ASP A 57 -0.23 -2.39 5.08
N ILE A 58 0.16 -1.18 4.70
CA ILE A 58 0.63 -0.15 5.61
C ILE A 58 -0.58 0.55 6.20
N LEU A 59 -1.54 0.90 5.34
CA LEU A 59 -2.85 1.39 5.72
C LEU A 59 -3.88 0.27 5.57
N ASP A 60 -4.97 0.36 6.33
CA ASP A 60 -6.07 -0.59 6.21
C ASP A 60 -7.34 0.10 5.72
N PHE A 61 -7.51 0.12 4.39
CA PHE A 61 -8.74 0.53 3.73
C PHE A 61 -9.67 -0.65 3.45
N ALA A 62 -9.27 -1.89 3.74
CA ALA A 62 -10.17 -3.03 3.59
C ALA A 62 -11.28 -2.95 4.65
N ILE A 63 -10.91 -2.90 5.93
CA ILE A 63 -11.88 -2.99 7.04
C ILE A 63 -12.23 -1.64 7.67
N ASN A 64 -11.57 -0.56 7.26
CA ASN A 64 -11.84 0.79 7.75
C ASN A 64 -12.16 1.73 6.59
N SER A 65 -13.03 2.71 6.86
CA SER A 65 -13.29 3.79 5.92
C SER A 65 -12.01 4.54 5.58
N PHE A 66 -11.92 5.04 4.33
CA PHE A 66 -10.81 5.88 3.88
C PHE A 66 -10.55 7.06 4.83
N HIS A 67 -11.62 7.71 5.31
CA HIS A 67 -11.56 8.78 6.30
C HIS A 67 -10.95 8.33 7.63
N GLY A 68 -11.42 7.20 8.18
CA GLY A 68 -10.95 6.65 9.45
C GLY A 68 -9.48 6.25 9.39
N ALA A 69 -9.08 5.48 8.37
CA ALA A 69 -7.71 5.06 8.17
C ALA A 69 -6.76 6.25 7.96
N CYS A 70 -7.14 7.25 7.15
CA CYS A 70 -6.33 8.47 6.99
C CYS A 70 -6.12 9.24 8.30
N ILE A 71 -7.16 9.38 9.13
CA ILE A 71 -7.03 10.05 10.45
C ILE A 71 -6.06 9.28 11.35
N GLN A 72 -6.14 7.95 11.35
CA GLN A 72 -5.25 7.09 12.14
C GLN A 72 -3.81 7.09 11.64
N ALA A 73 -3.61 7.24 10.33
CA ALA A 73 -2.31 7.28 9.68
C ALA A 73 -1.51 8.57 9.93
N ARG A 74 -2.20 9.70 10.13
CA ARG A 74 -1.56 11.01 10.26
C ARG A 74 -0.41 11.06 11.29
N PRO A 75 -0.56 10.55 12.53
CA PRO A 75 0.54 10.54 13.49
C PRO A 75 1.78 9.79 12.99
N PHE A 76 1.60 8.70 12.25
CA PHE A 76 2.71 7.90 11.70
C PHE A 76 3.51 8.69 10.66
N PHE A 77 2.83 9.22 9.63
CA PHE A 77 3.49 10.00 8.57
C PHE A 77 4.07 11.31 9.09
N GLN A 78 3.36 11.96 10.02
CA GLN A 78 3.86 13.15 10.69
C GLN A 78 5.15 12.86 11.47
N LYS A 79 5.23 11.72 12.17
CA LYS A 79 6.45 11.34 12.89
C LYS A 79 7.59 10.91 11.96
N ILE A 80 7.30 10.27 10.83
CA ILE A 80 8.30 10.03 9.77
C ILE A 80 8.95 11.36 9.37
N LYS A 81 8.12 12.40 9.14
CA LYS A 81 8.59 13.74 8.77
C LYS A 81 9.36 14.44 9.89
N GLU A 82 8.77 14.54 11.08
CA GLU A 82 9.37 15.22 12.23
C GLU A 82 10.73 14.65 12.61
N ARG A 83 10.86 13.32 12.54
CA ARG A 83 12.10 12.63 12.89
C ARG A 83 13.05 12.49 11.70
N LYS A 84 12.63 12.87 10.49
CA LYS A 84 13.38 12.64 9.25
C LYS A 84 13.85 11.20 9.16
N LEU A 85 12.93 10.24 9.13
CA LEU A 85 13.31 8.82 9.09
C LEU A 85 13.93 8.42 7.75
N ALA A 86 13.54 9.10 6.66
CA ALA A 86 14.10 8.87 5.34
C ALA A 86 14.04 10.13 4.46
N ASP A 87 14.95 10.19 3.48
CA ASP A 87 14.95 11.24 2.44
C ASP A 87 13.94 10.94 1.32
N HIS A 88 13.57 9.68 1.13
CA HIS A 88 12.62 9.24 0.12
C HIS A 88 11.80 8.05 0.63
N ILE A 89 10.49 8.10 0.46
CA ILE A 89 9.56 7.02 0.74
C ILE A 89 9.12 6.37 -0.57
N ILE A 90 9.30 5.05 -0.70
CA ILE A 90 8.72 4.28 -1.80
C ILE A 90 7.55 3.49 -1.23
N TYR A 91 6.34 3.80 -1.68
CA TYR A 91 5.13 3.14 -1.24
C TYR A 91 4.72 2.07 -2.26
N ILE A 92 4.56 0.84 -1.80
CA ILE A 92 4.07 -0.29 -2.59
C ILE A 92 2.71 -0.70 -2.00
N PRO A 93 1.57 -0.40 -2.64
CA PRO A 93 0.28 -0.83 -2.12
C PRO A 93 0.14 -2.36 -2.15
N GLY A 94 -0.43 -2.90 -1.07
CA GLY A 94 -0.89 -4.28 -0.92
C GLY A 94 -2.37 -4.42 -1.27
N ASN A 95 -3.02 -5.44 -0.73
CA ASN A 95 -4.45 -5.67 -0.93
C ASN A 95 -5.32 -4.85 0.03
N HIS A 96 -4.84 -4.50 1.23
CA HIS A 96 -5.59 -3.68 2.19
C HIS A 96 -5.57 -2.18 1.87
N ASP A 97 -4.53 -1.71 1.18
CA ASP A 97 -4.36 -0.29 0.81
C ASP A 97 -4.26 -0.07 -0.71
N LYS A 98 -4.74 -1.02 -1.51
CA LYS A 98 -4.81 -0.90 -2.98
C LYS A 98 -5.50 0.38 -3.45
N ASP A 99 -6.46 0.90 -2.69
CA ASP A 99 -7.16 2.16 -2.99
C ASP A 99 -6.19 3.35 -3.17
N ILE A 100 -4.96 3.29 -2.65
CA ILE A 100 -3.91 4.28 -2.94
C ILE A 100 -3.54 4.30 -4.41
N TRP A 101 -3.29 3.11 -4.96
CA TRP A 101 -2.98 2.93 -6.36
C TRP A 101 -4.15 3.36 -7.24
N ASP A 102 -5.35 2.90 -6.88
CA ASP A 102 -6.57 3.21 -7.66
C ASP A 102 -6.85 4.72 -7.65
N ALA A 103 -6.70 5.39 -6.50
CA ALA A 103 -6.84 6.85 -6.42
C ALA A 103 -5.81 7.59 -7.28
N LEU A 104 -4.56 7.09 -7.34
CA LEU A 104 -3.54 7.66 -8.22
C LEU A 104 -3.90 7.47 -9.69
N GLU A 105 -4.34 6.27 -10.10
CA GLU A 105 -4.74 5.98 -11.48
C GLU A 105 -5.91 6.85 -11.91
N TRP A 106 -6.94 6.99 -11.07
CA TRP A 106 -8.07 7.89 -11.32
C TRP A 106 -7.62 9.33 -11.48
N ASN A 107 -6.78 9.81 -10.57
CA ASN A 107 -6.33 11.20 -10.60
C ASN A 107 -5.55 11.50 -11.89
N VAL A 108 -4.56 10.67 -12.22
CA VAL A 108 -3.65 10.92 -13.36
C VAL A 108 -4.30 10.66 -14.70
N ASN A 109 -5.05 9.56 -14.84
CA ASN A 109 -5.59 9.14 -16.13
C ASN A 109 -6.97 9.73 -16.43
N VAL A 110 -7.70 10.22 -15.42
CA VAL A 110 -9.04 10.79 -15.60
C VAL A 110 -9.10 12.23 -15.10
N THR A 111 -8.97 12.47 -13.80
CA THR A 111 -9.26 13.80 -13.21
C THR A 111 -8.39 14.90 -13.82
N MET A 112 -7.06 14.74 -13.77
CA MET A 112 -6.13 15.74 -14.31
C MET A 112 -6.28 15.92 -15.83
N LYS A 113 -6.60 14.85 -16.58
CA LYS A 113 -6.85 14.95 -18.03
C LYS A 113 -8.08 15.81 -18.30
N MET A 114 -9.18 15.50 -17.63
CA MET A 114 -10.44 16.22 -17.75
C MET A 114 -10.30 17.69 -17.33
N GLU A 115 -9.59 17.97 -16.23
CA GLU A 115 -9.29 19.34 -15.77
C GLU A 115 -8.48 20.15 -16.78
N ASN A 116 -7.63 19.49 -17.57
CA ASN A 116 -6.84 20.11 -18.63
C ASN A 116 -7.51 20.04 -20.01
N ASN A 117 -8.80 19.69 -20.08
CA ASN A 117 -9.57 19.51 -21.32
C ASN A 117 -8.94 18.49 -22.30
N LEU A 118 -8.34 17.43 -21.76
CA LEU A 118 -7.81 16.29 -22.50
C LEU A 118 -8.71 15.07 -22.29
N ASP A 119 -8.72 14.16 -23.26
CA ASP A 119 -9.43 12.88 -23.12
C ASP A 119 -8.78 12.00 -22.02
N PRO A 120 -9.58 11.25 -21.24
CA PRO A 120 -9.06 10.25 -20.31
C PRO A 120 -8.26 9.16 -21.03
N THR A 121 -7.29 8.59 -20.32
CA THR A 121 -6.51 7.44 -20.78
C THR A 121 -6.87 6.16 -20.05
N GLU A 122 -6.53 5.01 -20.62
CA GLU A 122 -6.68 3.73 -19.93
C GLU A 122 -5.81 3.68 -18.67
N PHE A 123 -6.27 2.91 -17.69
CA PHE A 123 -5.49 2.61 -16.48
C PHE A 123 -4.31 1.71 -16.85
N ILE A 124 -3.14 2.07 -16.35
CA ILE A 124 -1.89 1.37 -16.64
C ILE A 124 -1.69 0.12 -15.79
N ARG A 125 -2.48 -0.03 -14.70
CA ARG A 125 -2.59 -1.19 -13.79
C ARG A 125 -1.33 -1.62 -13.04
N LYS A 126 -0.16 -1.16 -13.48
CA LYS A 126 1.14 -1.40 -12.89
C LYS A 126 2.08 -0.24 -13.15
N GLN A 127 2.93 0.02 -12.18
CA GLN A 127 4.00 0.99 -12.16
C GLN A 127 5.24 0.32 -11.58
N THR A 128 6.15 -0.10 -12.45
CA THR A 128 7.40 -0.70 -11.97
C THR A 128 8.35 0.39 -11.47
N GLY A 129 8.86 0.22 -10.26
CA GLY A 129 10.01 0.97 -9.75
C GLY A 129 11.29 0.17 -9.87
N VAL A 130 12.39 0.84 -10.17
CA VAL A 130 13.75 0.26 -10.14
C VAL A 130 14.64 1.12 -9.27
N LEU A 131 15.32 0.52 -8.30
CA LEU A 131 16.32 1.15 -7.45
C LEU A 131 17.69 0.50 -7.71
N ASP A 132 18.63 1.24 -8.29
CA ASP A 132 19.98 0.73 -8.59
C ASP A 132 20.98 1.15 -7.50
N LEU A 133 21.39 0.20 -6.66
CA LEU A 133 22.35 0.43 -5.57
C LEU A 133 23.78 0.62 -6.07
N ASN A 134 24.06 0.36 -7.35
CA ASN A 134 25.38 0.55 -7.95
C ASN A 134 25.64 2.02 -8.31
N ILE A 135 24.62 2.88 -8.28
CA ILE A 135 24.75 4.31 -8.57
C ILE A 135 25.00 5.04 -7.24
N PRO A 136 26.14 5.75 -7.08
CA PRO A 136 26.46 6.46 -5.84
C PRO A 136 25.47 7.60 -5.57
N PHE A 137 25.02 7.72 -4.32
CA PHE A 137 24.31 8.90 -3.83
C PHE A 137 25.34 9.99 -3.45
N PRO A 138 25.21 11.27 -3.84
CA PRO A 138 24.11 11.94 -4.56
C PRO A 138 24.41 12.25 -6.03
N ASP A 139 25.43 11.63 -6.64
CA ASP A 139 25.92 11.98 -7.98
C ASP A 139 24.91 11.55 -9.06
N LEU A 140 23.96 12.44 -9.39
CA LEU A 140 23.49 12.77 -10.74
C LEU A 140 22.34 13.79 -10.68
N ASP A 141 22.28 14.63 -11.72
CA ASP A 141 21.11 15.41 -12.20
C ASP A 141 19.88 14.52 -12.58
N THR A 142 19.91 13.23 -12.23
CA THR A 142 18.81 12.26 -12.36
C THR A 142 18.49 11.73 -10.98
N GLU A 143 17.24 11.87 -10.55
CA GLU A 143 16.69 11.47 -9.24
C GLU A 143 17.30 10.14 -8.70
N LYS A 144 18.31 10.26 -7.82
CA LYS A 144 18.71 9.30 -6.77
C LYS A 144 18.85 7.79 -7.13
N GLY A 145 19.20 7.42 -8.36
CA GLY A 145 19.32 6.00 -8.75
C GLY A 145 18.01 5.22 -8.65
N PHE A 146 16.88 5.93 -8.56
CA PHE A 146 15.53 5.38 -8.56
C PHE A 146 14.81 5.86 -9.82
N SER A 147 14.11 4.95 -10.49
CA SER A 147 13.38 5.28 -11.72
C SER A 147 12.01 4.61 -11.74
N LEU A 148 11.07 5.33 -12.35
CA LEU A 148 9.70 4.91 -12.62
C LEU A 148 9.51 4.74 -14.13
N ASP A 149 8.78 3.68 -14.52
CA ASP A 149 8.57 3.34 -15.94
C ASP A 149 7.48 4.19 -16.63
N LYS A 150 6.38 4.52 -15.93
CA LYS A 150 5.17 5.08 -16.56
C LYS A 150 4.72 6.43 -15.98
N ILE A 151 4.11 6.43 -14.78
CA ILE A 151 3.67 7.66 -14.10
C ILE A 151 4.85 8.25 -13.33
N ASN A 152 5.12 9.53 -13.51
CA ASN A 152 6.10 10.24 -12.69
C ASN A 152 5.60 10.36 -11.25
N ASN A 153 6.47 10.75 -10.31
CA ASN A 153 6.09 10.90 -8.91
C ASN A 153 4.78 11.69 -8.75
N PRO A 154 3.90 11.28 -7.81
CA PRO A 154 2.67 12.01 -7.57
C PRO A 154 2.99 13.47 -7.25
N SER A 155 2.18 14.41 -7.76
CA SER A 155 2.36 15.83 -7.46
C SER A 155 2.27 16.07 -5.95
N GLU A 156 2.87 17.17 -5.47
CA GLU A 156 2.76 17.61 -4.07
C GLU A 156 1.28 17.79 -3.64
N ASP A 157 0.38 18.01 -4.62
CA ASP A 157 -1.07 18.13 -4.42
C ASP A 157 -1.80 16.77 -4.31
N SER A 158 -1.10 15.65 -4.49
CA SER A 158 -1.71 14.33 -4.37
C SER A 158 -2.13 14.02 -2.94
N PHE A 159 -3.17 13.19 -2.80
CA PHE A 159 -3.76 12.90 -1.50
C PHE A 159 -2.77 12.29 -0.49
N ILE A 160 -1.73 11.57 -0.96
CA ILE A 160 -0.74 10.93 -0.09
C ILE A 160 0.10 11.96 0.68
N TYR A 161 0.42 13.10 0.08
CA TYR A 161 1.08 14.20 0.78
C TYR A 161 0.14 14.84 1.82
N GLY A 162 -1.17 14.73 1.64
CA GLY A 162 -2.17 15.12 2.63
C GLY A 162 -2.09 14.34 3.96
N LEU A 163 -1.38 13.21 4.00
CA LEU A 163 -1.08 12.50 5.25
C LEU A 163 0.00 13.19 6.08
N PHE A 164 0.84 14.02 5.44
CA PHE A 164 1.84 14.87 6.07
C PHE A 164 1.23 16.24 6.33
N LYS A 165 0.70 16.44 7.53
CA LYS A 165 0.06 17.71 7.88
C LYS A 165 1.04 18.87 7.68
N ASP A 166 0.53 19.96 7.10
CA ASP A 166 1.30 21.17 6.82
C ASP A 166 2.56 20.85 5.98
N HIS A 167 2.47 19.89 5.05
CA HIS A 167 3.54 19.63 4.10
C HIS A 167 3.82 20.88 3.28
N LYS A 168 5.09 21.26 3.23
CA LYS A 168 5.60 22.34 2.41
C LYS A 168 6.73 21.81 1.55
N LYS A 169 6.95 22.48 0.42
CA LYS A 169 8.02 22.17 -0.52
C LYS A 169 9.40 22.12 0.14
N GLU A 170 9.62 22.84 1.24
CA GLU A 170 10.89 22.83 1.98
C GLU A 170 11.08 21.61 2.89
N ASP A 171 10.06 20.77 3.09
CA ASP A 171 10.17 19.57 3.95
C ASP A 171 11.03 18.47 3.34
N GLN A 172 11.35 18.55 2.04
CA GLN A 172 12.26 17.66 1.29
C GLN A 172 11.93 16.15 1.34
N ILE A 173 10.77 15.75 1.83
CA ILE A 173 10.32 14.35 1.80
C ILE A 173 9.72 14.07 0.44
N GLN A 174 10.34 13.15 -0.29
CA GLN A 174 9.84 12.67 -1.57
C GLN A 174 9.08 11.37 -1.38
N ILE A 175 7.98 11.21 -2.09
CA ILE A 175 7.17 9.99 -2.09
C ILE A 175 7.00 9.52 -3.52
N SER A 176 7.30 8.25 -3.75
CA SER A 176 7.00 7.55 -5.00
C SER A 176 6.05 6.41 -4.72
N ILE A 177 5.07 6.21 -5.59
CA ILE A 177 4.17 5.06 -5.52
C ILE A 177 4.58 4.11 -6.64
N VAL A 178 4.81 2.86 -6.29
CA VAL A 178 5.12 1.76 -7.23
C VAL A 178 4.10 0.66 -7.01
N TYR A 179 3.71 -0.05 -8.06
CA TYR A 179 2.72 -1.11 -7.93
C TYR A 179 2.86 -2.16 -9.04
N PRO A 180 2.75 -3.46 -8.75
CA PRO A 180 2.74 -4.07 -7.42
C PRO A 180 4.16 -4.33 -6.89
N ASN A 181 5.20 -3.99 -7.66
CA ASN A 181 6.56 -4.47 -7.44
C ASN A 181 7.62 -3.37 -7.56
N LEU A 182 8.65 -3.48 -6.71
CA LEU A 182 9.91 -2.73 -6.79
C LEU A 182 11.06 -3.69 -7.08
N TYR A 183 11.92 -3.36 -8.03
CA TYR A 183 13.14 -4.10 -8.29
C TYR A 183 14.34 -3.35 -7.72
N ILE A 184 15.17 -4.02 -6.95
CA ILE A 184 16.42 -3.46 -6.43
C ILE A 184 17.58 -4.18 -7.12
N LYS A 185 18.44 -3.42 -7.80
CA LYS A 185 19.66 -3.94 -8.41
C LYS A 185 20.83 -3.73 -7.47
N ALA A 186 21.45 -4.82 -7.02
CA ALA A 186 22.51 -4.83 -6.02
C ALA A 186 23.72 -5.62 -6.57
N GLY A 187 24.68 -4.93 -7.17
CA GLY A 187 25.77 -5.59 -7.89
C GLY A 187 25.22 -6.44 -9.05
N ASN A 188 25.44 -7.75 -8.96
CA ASN A 188 24.96 -8.74 -9.94
C ASN A 188 23.62 -9.38 -9.54
N GLU A 189 23.07 -9.02 -8.38
CA GLU A 189 21.79 -9.55 -7.90
C GLU A 189 20.65 -8.58 -8.23
N ASN A 190 19.50 -9.14 -8.57
CA ASN A 190 18.25 -8.41 -8.68
C ASN A 190 17.29 -8.94 -7.62
N ILE A 191 16.85 -8.05 -6.74
CA ILE A 191 15.93 -8.35 -5.64
C ILE A 191 14.56 -7.82 -6.04
N LEU A 192 13.56 -8.69 -5.99
CA LEU A 192 12.16 -8.30 -6.14
C LEU A 192 11.57 -8.02 -4.76
N ILE A 193 11.06 -6.81 -4.57
CA ILE A 193 10.24 -6.44 -3.41
C ILE A 193 8.79 -6.39 -3.87
N THR A 194 7.96 -7.17 -3.21
CA THR A 194 6.53 -7.30 -3.48
C THR A 194 5.80 -7.56 -2.17
N HIS A 195 4.54 -7.12 -2.07
CA HIS A 195 3.65 -7.54 -0.98
C HIS A 195 3.33 -9.03 -1.08
N GLY A 196 3.19 -9.54 -2.31
CA GLY A 196 2.96 -10.95 -2.58
C GLY A 196 1.49 -11.33 -2.77
N HIS A 197 0.53 -10.42 -2.61
CA HIS A 197 -0.89 -10.74 -2.80
C HIS A 197 -1.17 -11.33 -4.19
N LEU A 198 -0.55 -10.82 -5.26
CA LEU A 198 -0.70 -11.41 -6.61
C LEU A 198 0.00 -12.76 -6.82
N LEU A 199 0.61 -13.34 -5.78
CA LEU A 199 1.21 -14.68 -5.76
C LEU A 199 0.45 -15.65 -4.85
N GLU A 200 -0.59 -15.19 -4.17
CA GLU A 200 -1.40 -16.00 -3.27
C GLU A 200 -2.71 -16.42 -3.93
N GLN A 201 -3.10 -17.68 -3.74
CA GLN A 201 -4.32 -18.25 -4.34
C GLN A 201 -5.58 -17.49 -3.93
N ALA A 202 -5.66 -17.04 -2.67
CA ALA A 202 -6.79 -16.29 -2.16
C ALA A 202 -7.07 -15.01 -2.98
N TRP A 203 -6.02 -14.37 -3.49
CA TRP A 203 -6.10 -13.12 -4.26
C TRP A 203 -5.92 -13.33 -5.76
N THR A 204 -5.66 -14.56 -6.21
CA THR A 204 -5.52 -14.91 -7.64
C THR A 204 -6.60 -15.86 -8.15
N ILE A 205 -7.62 -16.11 -7.31
CA ILE A 205 -8.68 -17.09 -7.55
C ILE A 205 -9.46 -16.84 -8.85
N ALA A 206 -9.68 -15.58 -9.26
CA ALA A 206 -10.36 -15.30 -10.52
C ALA A 206 -9.53 -15.82 -11.70
N SER A 207 -8.25 -15.44 -11.74
CA SER A 207 -7.36 -15.89 -12.80
C SER A 207 -7.21 -17.41 -12.83
N GLU A 208 -7.08 -18.06 -11.67
CA GLU A 208 -6.91 -19.51 -11.59
C GLU A 208 -8.21 -20.27 -11.98
N LEU A 209 -9.36 -19.86 -11.46
CA LEU A 209 -10.65 -20.50 -11.72
C LEU A 209 -11.06 -20.33 -13.19
N PHE A 210 -10.93 -19.11 -13.72
CA PHE A 210 -11.40 -18.80 -15.07
C PHE A 210 -10.45 -19.25 -16.18
N GLN A 211 -9.17 -19.49 -15.86
CA GLN A 211 -8.24 -20.19 -16.76
C GLN A 211 -8.73 -21.62 -17.04
N GLY A 212 -9.26 -22.33 -16.04
CA GLY A 212 -9.75 -23.70 -16.17
C GLY A 212 -10.98 -23.86 -17.06
N ILE A 213 -11.79 -22.82 -17.23
CA ILE A 213 -13.02 -22.86 -18.04
C ILE A 213 -12.88 -22.19 -19.41
N GLY A 214 -11.65 -21.82 -19.80
CA GLY A 214 -11.33 -21.28 -21.14
C GLY A 214 -11.54 -19.77 -21.29
N GLY A 215 -11.76 -19.03 -20.20
CA GLY A 215 -11.94 -17.58 -20.22
C GLY A 215 -10.62 -16.78 -20.17
N ILE A 216 -9.52 -17.39 -19.70
CA ILE A 216 -8.23 -16.73 -19.48
C ILE A 216 -7.08 -17.56 -20.08
N PRO A 217 -6.14 -16.94 -20.82
CA PRO A 217 -4.97 -17.63 -21.35
C PRO A 217 -4.07 -18.24 -20.26
N PRO A 218 -3.34 -19.33 -20.55
CA PRO A 218 -2.54 -20.02 -19.53
C PRO A 218 -1.26 -19.29 -19.10
N LYS A 219 -0.85 -18.27 -19.86
CA LYS A 219 0.25 -17.37 -19.52
C LYS A 219 -0.26 -15.96 -19.67
N VAL A 220 -0.34 -15.28 -18.55
CA VAL A 220 -0.81 -13.91 -18.45
C VAL A 220 0.28 -13.07 -17.78
N GLY A 221 0.41 -11.83 -18.20
CA GLY A 221 1.31 -10.90 -17.55
C GLY A 221 0.75 -10.44 -16.21
N LEU A 222 1.59 -9.73 -15.46
CA LEU A 222 1.22 -9.17 -14.15
C LEU A 222 0.03 -8.21 -14.23
N GLU A 223 -0.10 -7.51 -15.36
CA GLU A 223 -1.17 -6.56 -15.63
C GLU A 223 -2.51 -7.27 -15.81
N GLU A 224 -2.52 -8.37 -16.54
CA GLU A 224 -3.71 -9.20 -16.70
C GLU A 224 -4.07 -9.92 -15.39
N ILE A 225 -3.08 -10.42 -14.63
CA ILE A 225 -3.31 -11.02 -13.30
C ILE A 225 -3.97 -10.00 -12.38
N GLU A 226 -3.47 -8.76 -12.33
CA GLU A 226 -4.11 -7.67 -11.57
C GLU A 226 -5.53 -7.44 -12.07
N ALA A 227 -5.72 -7.23 -13.37
CA ALA A 227 -7.01 -6.87 -13.94
C ALA A 227 -8.09 -7.94 -13.69
N TYR A 228 -7.75 -9.23 -13.78
CA TYR A 228 -8.70 -10.32 -13.57
C TYR A 228 -9.09 -10.49 -12.12
N ASN A 229 -8.16 -10.24 -11.19
CA ASN A 229 -8.40 -10.51 -9.77
C ASN A 229 -8.90 -9.30 -8.99
N THR A 230 -8.59 -8.08 -9.43
CA THR A 230 -9.01 -6.84 -8.77
C THR A 230 -10.49 -6.79 -8.43
N PRO A 231 -11.44 -7.22 -9.28
CA PRO A 231 -12.86 -7.24 -8.90
C PRO A 231 -13.16 -8.10 -7.66
N ILE A 232 -12.54 -9.27 -7.55
CA ILE A 232 -12.73 -10.16 -6.39
C ILE A 232 -11.99 -9.62 -5.17
N THR A 233 -10.74 -9.17 -5.35
CA THR A 233 -9.94 -8.57 -4.27
C THR A 233 -10.64 -7.35 -3.68
N SER A 234 -11.09 -6.41 -4.51
CA SER A 234 -11.84 -5.22 -4.05
C SER A 234 -13.18 -5.58 -3.42
N MET A 235 -13.86 -6.63 -3.88
CA MET A 235 -15.07 -7.12 -3.23
C MET A 235 -14.77 -7.62 -1.82
N ILE A 236 -13.79 -8.50 -1.66
CA ILE A 236 -13.43 -9.11 -0.37
C ILE A 236 -12.87 -8.07 0.59
N CYS A 237 -11.87 -7.30 0.16
CA CYS A 237 -11.20 -6.30 1.00
C CYS A 237 -12.12 -5.11 1.27
N THR A 238 -12.44 -4.31 0.26
CA THR A 238 -13.07 -3.00 0.46
C THR A 238 -14.60 -3.09 0.57
N ALA A 239 -15.27 -3.79 -0.35
CA ALA A 239 -16.73 -3.76 -0.41
C ALA A 239 -17.37 -4.48 0.79
N LEU A 240 -16.91 -5.69 1.11
CA LEU A 240 -17.38 -6.44 2.27
C LEU A 240 -16.83 -5.84 3.57
N GLY A 241 -15.55 -5.44 3.60
CA GLY A 241 -14.93 -4.85 4.79
C GLY A 241 -15.55 -3.52 5.22
N GLN A 242 -16.09 -2.72 4.30
CA GLN A 242 -16.76 -1.44 4.61
C GLN A 242 -18.30 -1.49 4.58
N SER A 243 -18.90 -2.68 4.58
CA SER A 243 -20.36 -2.87 4.49
C SER A 243 -21.14 -2.68 5.80
N GLY A 244 -20.51 -2.13 6.84
CA GLY A 244 -21.13 -1.80 8.12
C GLY A 244 -21.52 -3.04 8.93
N ASN A 245 -22.83 -3.24 9.17
CA ASN A 245 -23.30 -4.39 9.94
C ASN A 245 -22.96 -5.73 9.26
N LEU A 246 -22.90 -5.76 7.92
CA LEU A 246 -22.51 -6.95 7.19
C LEU A 246 -21.03 -7.29 7.43
N THR A 247 -20.12 -6.31 7.49
CA THR A 247 -18.73 -6.52 7.94
C THR A 247 -18.67 -7.24 9.28
N THR A 248 -19.47 -6.78 10.24
CA THR A 248 -19.47 -7.36 11.60
C THR A 248 -19.97 -8.80 11.60
N LEU A 249 -20.99 -9.09 10.80
CA LEU A 249 -21.50 -10.45 10.61
C LEU A 249 -20.47 -11.36 9.95
N LEU A 250 -19.80 -10.88 8.90
CA LEU A 250 -18.77 -11.64 8.17
C LEU A 250 -17.53 -11.90 9.02
N ALA A 251 -17.04 -10.91 9.77
CA ALA A 251 -15.94 -11.09 10.70
C ALA A 251 -16.29 -12.11 11.82
N LYS A 252 -17.54 -12.12 12.28
CA LYS A 252 -18.03 -13.12 13.21
C LYS A 252 -18.06 -14.52 12.57
N LEU A 253 -18.59 -14.61 11.36
CA LEU A 253 -18.65 -15.86 10.60
C LEU A 253 -17.25 -16.43 10.37
N GLU A 254 -16.32 -15.61 9.92
CA GLU A 254 -14.91 -15.96 9.72
C GLU A 254 -14.28 -16.47 11.02
N SER A 255 -14.44 -15.72 12.12
CA SER A 255 -13.93 -16.10 13.45
C SER A 255 -14.49 -17.45 13.91
N GLN A 256 -15.79 -17.71 13.68
CA GLN A 256 -16.41 -18.99 14.01
C GLN A 256 -15.87 -20.13 13.15
N ILE A 257 -15.71 -19.93 11.83
CA ILE A 257 -15.11 -20.91 10.93
C ILE A 257 -13.69 -21.27 11.36
N TYR A 258 -12.87 -20.28 11.75
CA TYR A 258 -11.52 -20.52 12.28
C TYR A 258 -11.50 -21.31 13.60
N MET A 259 -12.60 -21.30 14.35
CA MET A 259 -12.78 -22.06 15.58
C MET A 259 -13.50 -23.40 15.36
N ASP A 260 -13.65 -23.84 14.10
CA ASP A 260 -14.44 -25.01 13.71
C ASP A 260 -15.91 -24.97 14.20
N ASP A 261 -16.47 -23.77 14.38
CA ASP A 261 -17.88 -23.53 14.68
C ASP A 261 -18.63 -23.10 13.42
N TYR A 262 -19.48 -23.98 12.89
CA TYR A 262 -20.23 -23.73 11.66
C TYR A 262 -21.67 -23.26 11.91
N THR A 263 -22.07 -23.01 13.17
CA THR A 263 -23.48 -22.73 13.53
C THR A 263 -24.07 -21.56 12.74
N LEU A 264 -23.32 -20.47 12.60
CA LEU A 264 -23.79 -19.30 11.85
C LEU A 264 -23.81 -19.56 10.33
N LEU A 265 -22.84 -20.30 9.81
CA LEU A 265 -22.81 -20.69 8.39
C LEU A 265 -24.03 -21.54 8.05
N GLU A 266 -24.32 -22.56 8.86
CA GLU A 266 -25.48 -23.43 8.70
C GLU A 266 -26.79 -22.63 8.76
N THR A 267 -26.87 -21.66 9.70
CA THR A 267 -28.03 -20.77 9.79
C THR A 267 -28.23 -19.96 8.50
N VAL A 268 -27.17 -19.36 7.96
CA VAL A 268 -27.23 -18.58 6.71
C VAL A 268 -27.63 -19.46 5.54
N VAL A 269 -27.00 -20.63 5.38
CA VAL A 269 -27.29 -21.57 4.27
C VAL A 269 -28.72 -22.08 4.34
N SER A 270 -29.27 -22.30 5.53
CA SER A 270 -30.66 -22.78 5.70
C SER A 270 -31.74 -21.77 5.29
N GLN A 271 -31.39 -20.49 5.12
CA GLN A 271 -32.32 -19.42 4.77
C GLN A 271 -32.31 -19.05 3.27
N VAL A 272 -31.42 -19.65 2.47
CA VAL A 272 -31.29 -19.45 1.01
C VAL A 272 -31.88 -20.65 0.28
#